data_AF-A0A4V1LUI4-F1
#
_entry.id   AF-A0A4V1LUI4-F1
#
_cell.length_a   1.000
_cell.length_b   1.000
_cell.length_c   1.000
_cell.angle_alpha   90.00
_cell.angle_beta   90.00
_cell.angle_gamma   90.00
#
_symmetry.space_group_name_H-M   'P 1'
#
loop_
_entity.id
_entity.type
_entity.pdbx_description
1 polymer ?
#
loop_
_entity_poly.entity_id
_entity_poly.type
_entity_poly.pdbx_seq_one_letter_code
_entity_poly.pdbx_strand_id
1 'polypeptide(L)' 'MTAPSLRKLENDLEINKTTLHNWKKNRPKLFEFIIDSYKDKEMLKNNLNSLIQQKEILEKEISLTKERVPEDI' A
#
# COMPACT_ATOMS: atom_id res chain seq x y z
N MET A 1 -3.89 -4.52 9.96
CA MET A 1 -2.95 -3.51 9.44
C MET A 1 -2.15 -2.99 10.61
N THR A 2 -0.84 -3.17 10.59
CA THR A 2 0.04 -2.82 11.70
C THR A 2 0.57 -1.41 11.51
N ALA A 3 0.40 -0.55 12.51
CA ALA A 3 1.00 0.78 12.50
C ALA A 3 2.52 0.68 12.27
N PRO A 4 3.15 1.62 11.54
CA PRO A 4 4.58 1.60 11.30
C PRO A 4 5.33 1.64 12.64
N SER A 5 6.45 0.93 12.72
CA SER A 5 7.30 0.99 13.91
C SER A 5 7.90 2.39 14.07
N LEU A 6 8.18 2.80 15.31
CA LEU A 6 8.81 4.10 15.57
C LEU A 6 10.15 4.23 14.82
N ARG A 7 10.95 3.16 14.79
CA ARG A 7 12.22 3.14 14.04
C ARG A 7 12.03 3.35 12.53
N LYS A 8 10.95 2.82 11.97
CA LYS A 8 10.60 3.05 10.56
C LYS A 8 10.26 4.52 10.32
N LEU A 9 9.49 5.14 11.21
CA LEU A 9 9.15 6.55 11.12
C LEU A 9 10.38 7.45 11.27
N GLU A 10 11.29 7.13 12.20
CA GLU A 10 12.56 7.86 12.37
C GLU A 10 13.37 7.88 11.08
N ASN A 11 13.55 6.71 10.46
CA ASN A 11 14.30 6.58 9.22
C ASN A 11 13.59 7.25 8.04
N ASP A 12 12.31 6.95 7.81
CA ASP A 12 11.58 7.42 6.63
C ASP A 12 11.34 8.94 6.67
N LEU A 13 11.24 9.55 7.85
CA LEU A 13 11.03 10.99 8.04
C LEU A 13 12.32 11.74 8.35
N GLU A 14 13.46 11.04 8.45
CA GLU A 14 14.77 11.58 8.81
C GLU A 14 14.76 12.39 10.12
N ILE A 15 14.05 11.86 11.12
CA ILE A 15 13.91 12.48 12.46
C ILE A 15 14.39 11.55 13.56
N ASN A 16 14.74 12.15 14.70
CA ASN A 16 15.11 11.40 15.89
C ASN A 16 13.88 11.03 16.75
N LYS A 17 14.11 10.09 17.67
CA LYS A 17 13.14 9.61 18.67
C LYS A 17 12.49 10.73 19.47
N THR A 18 13.27 11.74 19.88
CA THR A 18 12.78 12.86 20.70
C THR A 18 11.76 13.69 19.94
N THR A 19 12.00 13.95 18.65
CA THR A 19 11.05 14.65 17.77
C THR A 19 9.73 13.88 17.65
N LEU A 20 9.78 12.56 17.43
CA LEU A 20 8.57 11.73 17.40
C LEU A 20 7.79 11.77 18.72
N HIS A 21 8.48 11.67 19.85
CA HIS A 21 7.84 11.79 21.16
C HIS A 21 7.19 13.16 21.36
N ASN A 22 7.86 14.24 20.92
CA ASN A 22 7.32 15.60 20.98
C ASN A 22 6.08 15.75 20.11
N TRP A 23 6.05 15.15 18.92
CA TRP A 23 4.85 15.16 18.08
C TRP A 23 3.71 14.37 18.72
N LYS A 24 3.99 13.18 19.25
CA LYS A 24 2.97 12.38 19.94
C LYS A 24 2.36 13.13 21.14
N LYS A 25 3.17 13.87 21.89
CA LYS A 25 2.72 14.60 23.09
C LYS A 25 2.08 15.95 22.77
N ASN A 26 2.74 16.76 21.95
CA ASN A 26 2.40 18.18 21.77
C ASN A 26 1.64 18.44 20.45
N ARG A 27 1.65 17.50 19.50
CA ARG A 27 0.98 17.59 18.19
C ARG A 27 0.26 16.27 17.84
N PRO A 28 -0.64 15.77 18.70
CA PRO A 28 -1.24 14.44 18.53
C PRO A 28 -1.95 14.25 17.19
N LYS A 29 -2.65 15.28 16.68
CA LYS A 29 -3.30 15.24 15.37
C LYS A 29 -2.33 15.07 14.20
N LEU A 30 -1.15 15.71 14.27
CA LEU A 30 -0.10 15.54 13.25
C LEU A 30 0.46 14.12 13.32
N PHE A 31 0.72 13.62 14.53
CA PHE A 31 1.22 12.27 14.72
C PHE A 31 0.21 11.22 14.18
N GLU A 32 -1.07 11.36 14.50
CA GLU A 32 -2.14 10.51 13.99
C GLU A 32 -2.26 10.57 12.46
N PHE A 33 -2.28 11.77 11.88
CA PHE A 33 -2.28 11.96 10.43
C PHE A 33 -1.12 11.24 9.72
N ILE A 34 0.09 11.33 10.28
CA ILE A 34 1.25 10.61 9.77
C ILE A 34 0.99 9.10 9.82
N ILE A 35 0.60 8.56 10.98
CA ILE A 35 0.34 7.12 11.14
C ILE A 35 -0.71 6.62 10.15
N ASP A 36 -1.80 7.36 9.95
CA ASP A 36 -2.87 6.99 9.05
C ASP A 36 -2.42 7.04 7.58
N SER A 37 -1.61 8.02 7.20
CA SER A 37 -1.01 8.07 5.85
C SER A 37 -0.20 6.81 5.52
N TYR A 38 0.50 6.22 6.51
CA TYR A 38 1.22 4.95 6.31
C TYR A 38 0.28 3.76 6.12
N LYS A 39 -0.83 3.72 6.87
CA LYS A 39 -1.85 2.67 6.70
C LYS A 39 -2.50 2.77 5.32
N ASP A 40 -2.86 3.97 4.90
CA ASP A 40 -3.46 4.22 3.59
C ASP A 40 -2.53 3.78 2.47
N LYS A 41 -1.24 4.11 2.57
CA LYS A 41 -0.22 3.66 1.61
C LYS A 41 -0.14 2.12 1.53
N GLU A 42 -0.20 1.43 2.67
CA GLU A 42 -0.19 -0.03 2.70
C GLU A 42 -1.45 -0.63 2.06
N MET A 43 -2.62 -0.05 2.35
CA MET A 43 -3.89 -0.45 1.73
C MET A 43 -3.87 -0.25 0.22
N LEU A 44 -3.38 0.90 -0.25
CA LEU A 44 -3.23 1.18 -1.69
C LEU A 44 -2.31 0.16 -2.37
N LYS A 45 -1.20 -0.21 -1.72
CA LYS A 45 -0.29 -1.23 -2.25
C LYS A 45 -0.97 -2.61 -2.35
N ASN A 46 -1.74 -3.00 -1.34
CA ASN A 46 -2.48 -4.26 -1.34
C ASN A 46 -3.55 -4.29 -2.44
N ASN A 47 -4.30 -3.19 -2.59
CA ASN A 47 -5.30 -3.05 -3.65
C ASN A 47 -4.64 -3.13 -5.03
N LEU A 48 -3.52 -2.45 -5.24
CA LEU A 48 -2.77 -2.51 -6.49
C LEU A 48 -2.32 -3.94 -6.82
N ASN A 49 -1.77 -4.66 -5.85
CA ASN A 49 -1.36 -6.05 -6.04
C ASN A 49 -2.56 -6.93 -6.42
N SER A 50 -3.73 -6.72 -5.80
CA SER A 50 -4.95 -7.46 -6.15
C SER A 50 -5.39 -7.17 -7.58
N LEU A 51 -5.32 -5.90 -8.03
CA LEU A 51 -5.65 -5.53 -9.41
C LEU A 51 -4.68 -6.17 -10.42
N ILE A 52 -3.39 -6.25 -10.10
CA ILE A 52 -2.39 -6.93 -10.94
C ILE A 52 -2.74 -8.42 -11.07
N GLN A 53 -3.05 -9.09 -9.97
CA GLN A 53 -3.45 -10.51 -9.98
C GLN A 53 -4.73 -10.74 -10.80
N GLN A 54 -5.74 -9.86 -10.65
CA GLN A 54 -6.96 -9.94 -11.44
C GLN A 54 -6.69 -9.75 -12.93
N LYS A 55 -5.80 -8.81 -13.28
CA LYS A 55 -5.37 -8.59 -14.65
C LYS A 55 -4.72 -9.84 -15.24
N GLU A 56 -3.78 -10.47 -14.53
CA GLU A 56 -3.10 -11.69 -14.98
C GLU A 56 -4.09 -12.85 -15.23
N ILE A 57 -5.09 -13.00 -14.35
CA ILE A 57 -6.15 -14.00 -14.53
C ILE A 57 -6.96 -13.71 -15.80
N LEU A 58 -7.36 -12.45 -16.02
CA LEU A 58 -8.11 -12.06 -17.21
C LEU A 58 -7.31 -12.27 -18.49
N GLU A 59 -6.02 -11.91 -18.51
CA GLU A 59 -5.14 -12.12 -19.67
C GLU A 59 -5.01 -13.61 -20.01
N LYS A 60 -4.90 -14.47 -18.99
CA LYS A 60 -4.88 -15.92 -19.17
C LYS A 60 -6.19 -16.44 -19.77
N GLU A 61 -7.33 -15.99 -19.26
CA GLU A 61 -8.63 -16.41 -19.79
C GLU A 61 -8.88 -15.90 -21.21
N ILE A 62 -8.44 -14.69 -21.55
CA ILE A 62 -8.48 -14.18 -22.92
C ILE A 62 -7.66 -15.10 -23.84
N SER A 63 -6.46 -15.49 -23.45
CA SER A 63 -5.61 -16.40 -24.23
C SER A 63 -6.30 -17.75 -24.46
N LEU A 64 -6.83 -18.36 -23.39
CA LEU A 64 -7.56 -19.63 -23.48
C LEU A 64 -8.82 -19.53 -24.35
N THR A 65 -9.50 -18.38 -24.32
CA THR A 65 -10.70 -18.14 -25.14
C THR A 65 -10.34 -18.04 -26.63
N LYS A 66 -9.26 -17.34 -26.96
CA LYS A 66 -8.73 -17.27 -28.34
C LYS A 66 -8.31 -18.62 -28.89
N GLU A 67 -7.76 -19.49 -28.06
CA GLU A 67 -7.45 -20.88 -28.44
C GLU A 67 -8.71 -21.71 -28.71
N ARG A 68 -9.79 -21.49 -27.94
CA ARG A 68 -11.05 -22.24 -28.06
C ARG A 68 -11.92 -21.77 -29.23
N VAL A 69 -11.95 -20.47 -29.49
CA VAL A 69 -12.71 -19.84 -30.57
C VAL A 69 -11.74 -19.03 -31.41
N PRO A 70 -11.12 -19.64 -32.43
CA PRO A 70 -10.28 -18.90 -33.37
C PRO A 70 -11.12 -17.78 -34.01
N GLU A 71 -10.57 -16.57 -34.04
CA GLU A 71 -11.24 -15.38 -34.61
C GLU A 71 -11.47 -15.49 -36.14
N ASP A 72 -11.00 -16.57 -36.77
CA ASP A 72 -11.20 -16.88 -38.19
C ASP A 72 -12.53 -17.64 -38.42
N ILE A 73 -13.64 -16.90 -38.55
CA ILE A 73 -14.85 -17.30 -39.31
C ILE A 73 -15.22 -16.17 -40.26
#